data_AF-A0A9P7S556-F1
#
_entry.id   AF-A0A9P7S556-F1
#
_cell.length_a   1.000
_cell.length_b   1.000
_cell.length_c   1.000
_cell.angle_alpha   90.00
_cell.angle_beta   90.00
_cell.angle_gamma   90.00
#
_symmetry.space_group_name_H-M   'P 1'
#
loop_
_entity.id
_entity.type
_entity.pdbx_description
1 polymer ?
#
loop_
_entity_poly.entity_id
_entity_poly.type
_entity_poly.pdbx_seq_one_letter_code
_entity_poly.pdbx_strand_id
1 'polypeptide(L)'
;MHSFKLVHSFLLITFFVGIGCLAATAKPPYYIISNAETPSFGRPGLTPVGKRRAEECIPNLFSNLNIGQIITCKVDKDGEAGHECPAANATIVPLAKLLGLNITTCGTGEESNDDCVHDKIHKFNLNSNQSTLIAWGASDMDDLVENADINDNGLDEDLLGLHSDLILIINGGKTIQSSMNCTGIDGPA
;
A
#
# COMPACT_ATOMS: atom_id res chain seq x y z
N MET A 1 -3.01 -10.67 -85.54
CA MET A 1 -2.54 -11.66 -84.53
C MET A 1 -1.75 -10.91 -83.46
N HIS A 2 -1.92 -11.31 -82.18
CA HIS A 2 -1.35 -10.78 -80.93
C HIS A 2 -2.19 -9.64 -80.31
N SER A 3 -3.28 -9.93 -79.60
CA SER A 3 -3.47 -10.66 -78.32
C SER A 3 -3.36 -9.74 -77.10
N PHE A 4 -4.54 -9.44 -76.56
CA PHE A 4 -4.85 -8.71 -75.34
C PHE A 4 -4.42 -9.51 -74.10
N LYS A 5 -3.79 -8.90 -73.10
CA LYS A 5 -3.75 -9.44 -71.73
C LYS A 5 -4.10 -8.36 -70.71
N LEU A 6 -5.37 -8.41 -70.31
CA LEU A 6 -5.97 -7.69 -69.19
C LEU A 6 -5.53 -8.41 -67.89
N VAL A 7 -4.68 -7.78 -67.07
CA VAL A 7 -4.27 -8.33 -65.78
C VAL A 7 -5.30 -7.89 -64.74
N HIS A 8 -6.21 -8.78 -64.37
CA HIS A 8 -7.10 -8.60 -63.22
C HIS A 8 -6.27 -8.74 -61.93
N SER A 9 -5.93 -7.60 -61.33
CA SER A 9 -5.39 -7.56 -59.97
C SER A 9 -6.56 -7.68 -58.99
N PHE A 10 -6.76 -8.89 -58.45
CA PHE A 10 -7.68 -9.15 -57.35
C PHE A 10 -7.12 -8.52 -56.07
N LEU A 11 -7.68 -7.37 -55.68
CA LEU A 11 -7.37 -6.71 -54.42
C LEU A 11 -8.13 -7.44 -53.28
N LEU A 12 -7.47 -8.38 -52.61
CA LEU A 12 -7.98 -9.03 -51.41
C LEU A 12 -7.94 -8.04 -50.23
N ILE A 13 -9.08 -7.43 -49.92
CA ILE A 13 -9.26 -6.60 -48.72
C ILE A 13 -9.46 -7.55 -47.54
N THR A 14 -8.38 -7.90 -46.83
CA THR A 14 -8.43 -8.60 -45.55
C THR A 14 -8.87 -7.63 -44.45
N PHE A 15 -10.16 -7.66 -44.12
CA PHE A 15 -10.73 -6.92 -43.00
C PHE A 15 -10.30 -7.61 -41.69
N PHE A 16 -9.17 -7.20 -41.12
CA PHE A 16 -8.77 -7.60 -39.77
C PHE A 16 -9.73 -6.94 -38.76
N VAL A 17 -10.77 -7.66 -38.35
CA VAL A 17 -11.58 -7.30 -37.18
C VAL A 17 -10.70 -7.53 -35.96
N GLY A 18 -10.00 -6.47 -35.54
CA GLY A 18 -9.28 -6.45 -34.27
C GLY A 18 -10.28 -6.55 -33.12
N ILE A 19 -10.41 -7.75 -32.55
CA ILE A 19 -11.08 -7.94 -31.27
C ILE A 19 -10.17 -7.28 -30.22
N GLY A 20 -10.45 -6.01 -29.92
CA GLY A 20 -9.84 -5.32 -28.79
C GLY A 20 -10.32 -5.97 -27.51
N CYS A 21 -9.48 -6.82 -26.91
CA CYS A 21 -9.70 -7.30 -25.56
C CYS A 21 -9.54 -6.09 -24.64
N LEU A 22 -10.66 -5.48 -24.24
CA LEU A 22 -10.71 -4.53 -23.14
C LEU A 22 -10.40 -5.33 -21.86
N ALA A 23 -9.13 -5.48 -21.54
CA ALA A 23 -8.73 -5.97 -20.23
C ALA A 23 -9.23 -4.96 -19.21
N ALA A 24 -10.26 -5.34 -18.43
CA ALA A 24 -10.58 -4.62 -17.21
C ALA A 24 -9.33 -4.70 -16.32
N THR A 25 -8.59 -3.60 -16.24
CA THR A 25 -7.44 -3.52 -15.35
C THR A 25 -7.96 -3.61 -13.93
N ALA A 26 -7.71 -4.74 -13.27
CA ALA A 26 -7.99 -4.86 -11.84
C ALA A 26 -7.23 -3.73 -11.13
N LYS A 27 -7.90 -3.05 -10.19
CA LYS A 27 -7.24 -2.02 -9.39
C LYS A 27 -6.07 -2.68 -8.63
N PRO A 28 -4.89 -2.05 -8.58
CA PRO A 28 -3.78 -2.58 -7.81
C PRO A 28 -4.18 -2.67 -6.32
N PRO A 29 -3.67 -3.67 -5.58
CA PRO A 29 -3.91 -3.73 -4.16
C PRO A 29 -3.21 -2.56 -3.47
N TYR A 30 -3.69 -2.18 -2.29
CA TYR A 30 -2.92 -1.37 -1.37
C TYR A 30 -2.78 -2.08 -0.04
N TYR A 31 -1.75 -1.68 0.69
CA TYR A 31 -1.25 -2.37 1.86
C TYR A 31 -1.23 -1.40 3.04
N ILE A 32 -1.65 -1.86 4.22
CA ILE A 32 -1.45 -1.16 5.48
C ILE A 32 -0.52 -1.99 6.33
N ILE A 33 0.46 -1.35 6.95
CA ILE A 33 1.34 -1.96 7.94
C ILE A 33 1.30 -1.15 9.24
N SER A 34 1.36 -1.84 10.37
CA SER A 34 1.62 -1.19 11.66
C SER A 34 3.07 -0.74 11.76
N ASN A 35 3.36 0.16 12.70
CA ASN A 35 4.74 0.50 13.03
C ASN A 35 5.45 -0.71 13.65
N ALA A 36 6.76 -0.77 13.41
CA ALA A 36 7.62 -1.76 14.05
C ALA A 36 7.77 -1.49 15.55
N GLU A 37 8.35 -2.44 16.27
CA GLU A 37 8.40 -2.50 17.73
C GLU A 37 9.03 -1.24 18.33
N THR A 38 8.26 -0.55 19.18
CA THR A 38 8.64 0.67 19.89
C THR A 38 9.10 0.35 21.32
N PRO A 39 9.95 1.19 21.93
CA PRO A 39 10.33 0.99 23.32
C PRO A 39 9.15 1.25 24.25
N SER A 40 9.08 0.47 25.34
CA SER A 40 8.03 0.59 26.34
C SER A 40 7.95 1.98 26.98
N PHE A 41 6.78 2.30 27.55
CA PHE A 41 6.48 3.59 28.18
C PHE A 41 6.52 4.80 27.22
N GLY A 42 6.09 4.60 25.97
CA GLY A 42 5.94 5.68 24.98
C GLY A 42 7.24 6.40 24.64
N ARG A 43 8.38 5.70 24.73
CA ARG A 43 9.67 6.30 24.38
C ARG A 43 9.79 6.39 22.86
N PRO A 44 10.38 7.48 22.33
CA PRO A 44 10.44 7.68 20.89
C PRO A 44 11.37 6.67 20.20
N GLY A 45 11.03 6.35 18.95
CA GLY A 45 11.85 5.57 18.03
C GLY A 45 11.54 4.06 18.03
N LEU A 46 12.43 3.28 17.42
CA LEU A 46 12.31 1.83 17.28
C LEU A 46 13.28 1.12 18.22
N THR A 47 12.84 0.00 18.79
CA THR A 47 13.71 -0.95 19.50
C THR A 47 14.71 -1.60 18.54
N PRO A 48 15.74 -2.32 19.01
CA PRO A 48 16.60 -3.11 18.12
C PRO A 48 15.82 -4.13 17.26
N VAL A 49 14.76 -4.73 17.81
CA VAL A 49 13.87 -5.64 17.08
C VAL A 49 13.11 -4.87 16.00
N GLY A 50 12.53 -3.71 16.34
CA GLY A 50 11.81 -2.87 15.39
C GLY A 50 12.69 -2.32 14.27
N LYS A 51 13.96 -1.99 14.57
CA LYS A 51 14.94 -1.62 13.54
C LYS A 51 15.19 -2.77 12.57
N ARG A 52 15.38 -3.97 13.09
CA ARG A 52 15.57 -5.17 12.25
C ARG A 52 14.36 -5.40 11.32
N ARG A 53 13.14 -5.27 11.85
CA ARG A 53 11.90 -5.36 11.05
C ARG A 53 11.86 -4.31 9.93
N ALA A 54 12.17 -3.06 10.27
CA ALA A 54 12.18 -1.93 9.35
C ALA A 54 13.27 -2.02 8.27
N GLU A 55 14.45 -2.52 8.62
CA GLU A 55 15.63 -2.53 7.75
C GLU A 55 15.76 -3.81 6.91
N GLU A 56 15.28 -4.95 7.42
CA GLU A 56 15.45 -6.25 6.77
C GLU A 56 14.12 -6.80 6.23
N CYS A 57 13.08 -6.86 7.07
CA CYS A 57 11.89 -7.64 6.76
C CYS A 57 10.93 -6.91 5.81
N ILE A 58 10.57 -5.67 6.15
CA ILE A 58 9.70 -4.84 5.31
C ILE A 58 10.32 -4.62 3.91
N PRO A 59 11.60 -4.21 3.78
CA PRO A 59 12.25 -4.09 2.47
C PRO A 59 12.21 -5.36 1.64
N ASN A 60 12.54 -6.52 2.23
CA ASN A 60 12.56 -7.80 1.50
C ASN A 60 11.17 -8.22 1.01
N LEU A 61 10.12 -7.92 1.78
CA LEU A 61 8.76 -8.28 1.42
C LEU A 61 8.20 -7.36 0.33
N PHE A 62 8.35 -6.05 0.50
CA PHE A 62 7.67 -5.06 -0.33
C PHE A 62 8.44 -4.61 -1.57
N SER A 63 9.75 -4.89 -1.67
CA SER A 63 10.56 -4.47 -2.82
C SER A 63 10.05 -4.99 -4.17
N ASN A 64 9.34 -6.11 -4.16
CA ASN A 64 8.83 -6.78 -5.36
C ASN A 64 7.33 -6.55 -5.59
N LEU A 65 6.65 -5.77 -4.75
CA LEU A 65 5.19 -5.57 -4.82
C LEU A 65 4.76 -4.36 -5.66
N ASN A 66 5.65 -3.85 -6.52
CA ASN A 66 5.38 -2.69 -7.40
C ASN A 66 4.74 -1.50 -6.65
N ILE A 67 5.29 -1.16 -5.48
CA ILE A 67 4.84 0.00 -4.72
C ILE A 67 5.26 1.28 -5.44
N GLY A 68 4.31 2.20 -5.65
CA GLY A 68 4.58 3.50 -6.27
C GLY A 68 4.16 4.70 -5.42
N GLN A 69 3.48 4.46 -4.30
CA GLN A 69 3.10 5.48 -3.34
C GLN A 69 3.31 4.96 -1.92
N ILE A 70 3.90 5.81 -1.07
CA ILE A 70 3.99 5.57 0.36
C ILE A 70 3.27 6.70 1.10
N ILE A 71 2.37 6.30 2.00
CA ILE A 71 1.64 7.19 2.90
C ILE A 71 2.01 6.82 4.34
N THR A 72 2.17 7.80 5.21
CA THR A 72 2.27 7.58 6.66
C THR A 72 1.55 8.70 7.40
N CYS A 73 1.46 8.61 8.72
CA CYS A 73 0.89 9.69 9.49
C CYS A 73 1.89 10.84 9.71
N LYS A 74 1.35 12.04 9.82
CA LYS A 74 2.10 13.27 10.05
C LYS A 74 2.51 13.28 11.52
N VAL A 75 3.80 13.44 11.76
CA VAL A 75 4.32 13.63 13.12
C VAL A 75 3.74 14.91 13.71
N ASP A 76 2.81 14.75 14.66
CA ASP A 76 2.40 15.84 15.54
C ASP A 76 3.48 16.04 16.62
N LYS A 77 3.79 17.30 16.92
CA LYS A 77 4.75 17.66 17.97
C LYS A 77 4.06 18.07 19.27
N ASP A 78 2.77 18.36 19.22
CA ASP A 78 2.07 19.12 20.27
C ASP A 78 0.85 18.39 20.87
N GLY A 79 0.48 17.18 20.41
CA GLY A 79 -0.76 16.46 20.81
C GLY A 79 -0.60 14.97 21.14
N GLU A 80 -1.67 14.37 21.70
CA GLU A 80 -1.81 12.91 21.93
C GLU A 80 -2.04 12.14 20.61
N ALA A 81 -2.74 12.74 19.66
CA ALA A 81 -3.00 12.16 18.35
C ALA A 81 -1.68 12.00 17.56
N GLY A 82 -1.45 10.80 17.02
CA GLY A 82 -0.25 10.53 16.22
C GLY A 82 1.04 10.37 17.03
N HIS A 83 0.93 10.03 18.31
CA HIS A 83 2.06 9.67 19.17
C HIS A 83 2.97 8.61 18.53
N GLU A 84 2.40 7.66 17.79
CA GLU A 84 3.12 6.57 17.13
C GLU A 84 3.65 6.94 15.72
N CYS A 85 3.30 8.11 15.18
CA CYS A 85 3.75 8.55 13.86
C CYS A 85 5.26 8.66 13.67
N PRO A 86 6.04 9.10 14.67
CA PRO A 86 7.49 9.00 14.59
C PRO A 86 7.96 7.56 14.36
N ALA A 87 7.33 6.58 14.99
CA ALA A 87 7.66 5.16 14.83
C ALA A 87 7.22 4.64 13.45
N ALA A 88 5.97 4.91 13.04
CA ALA A 88 5.47 4.53 11.72
C ALA A 88 6.35 5.09 10.58
N ASN A 89 6.74 6.36 10.68
CA ASN A 89 7.65 6.98 9.74
C ASN A 89 9.06 6.33 9.79
N ALA A 90 9.61 6.05 10.98
CA ALA A 90 10.90 5.36 11.11
C ALA A 90 10.86 3.94 10.52
N THR A 91 9.73 3.25 10.64
CA THR A 91 9.51 1.90 10.10
C THR A 91 9.54 1.86 8.58
N ILE A 92 8.97 2.86 7.91
CA ILE A 92 8.81 2.85 6.45
C ILE A 92 9.97 3.51 5.69
N VAL A 93 10.74 4.40 6.34
CA VAL A 93 11.86 5.13 5.72
C VAL A 93 12.88 4.23 5.01
N PRO A 94 13.32 3.08 5.55
CA PRO A 94 14.26 2.21 4.85
C PRO A 94 13.72 1.70 3.50
N LEU A 95 12.47 1.25 3.46
CA LEU A 95 11.83 0.81 2.22
C LEU A 95 11.64 1.98 1.24
N ALA A 96 11.21 3.15 1.72
CA ALA A 96 11.05 4.33 0.86
C ALA A 96 12.37 4.72 0.17
N LYS A 97 13.49 4.68 0.91
CA LYS A 97 14.82 4.89 0.36
C LYS A 97 15.20 3.82 -0.66
N LEU A 98 14.94 2.55 -0.36
CA LEU A 98 15.23 1.43 -1.27
C LEU A 98 14.48 1.59 -2.61
N LEU A 99 13.22 1.99 -2.55
CA LEU A 99 12.36 2.18 -3.72
C LEU A 99 12.58 3.53 -4.43
N GLY A 100 13.34 4.45 -3.84
CA GLY A 100 13.50 5.80 -4.37
C GLY A 100 12.21 6.63 -4.34
N LEU A 101 11.31 6.36 -3.38
CA LEU A 101 10.01 7.01 -3.25
C LEU A 101 10.02 8.07 -2.14
N ASN A 102 9.25 9.14 -2.38
CA ASN A 102 8.93 10.11 -1.33
C ASN A 102 7.78 9.59 -0.47
N ILE A 103 7.86 9.86 0.83
CA ILE A 103 6.79 9.58 1.78
C ILE A 103 5.83 10.78 1.79
N THR A 104 4.55 10.52 1.64
CA THR A 104 3.50 11.53 1.84
C THR A 104 2.81 11.31 3.18
N THR A 105 2.25 12.37 3.77
CA THR A 105 1.67 12.29 5.12
C THR A 105 0.20 12.67 5.16
N CYS A 106 -0.55 12.07 6.09
CA CYS A 106 -1.91 12.47 6.50
C CYS A 106 -1.96 12.74 8.00
N GLY A 107 -2.93 13.54 8.48
CA GLY A 107 -3.13 13.73 9.92
C GLY A 107 -3.68 12.46 10.58
N THR A 108 -3.74 12.47 11.91
CA THR A 108 -4.31 11.42 12.77
C THR A 108 -5.31 12.02 13.75
N GLY A 109 -6.28 11.22 14.20
CA GLY A 109 -7.27 11.60 15.20
C GLY A 109 -8.39 12.50 14.67
N GLU A 110 -9.29 12.90 15.58
CA GLU A 110 -10.54 13.63 15.30
C GLU A 110 -10.35 15.00 14.61
N GLU A 111 -9.15 15.58 14.70
CA GLU A 111 -8.81 16.88 14.10
C GLU A 111 -8.17 16.72 12.70
N SER A 112 -8.05 15.49 12.22
CA SER A 112 -7.49 15.21 10.90
C SER A 112 -8.55 15.29 9.81
N ASN A 113 -8.12 15.49 8.57
CA ASN A 113 -9.02 15.26 7.44
C ASN A 113 -9.14 13.75 7.28
N ASP A 114 -10.22 13.18 7.80
CA ASP A 114 -10.52 11.74 7.81
C ASP A 114 -10.32 11.12 6.42
N ASP A 115 -10.72 11.84 5.37
CA ASP A 115 -10.61 11.36 3.98
C ASP A 115 -9.20 11.46 3.38
N CYS A 116 -8.19 11.97 4.09
CA CYS A 116 -6.87 12.26 3.52
C CYS A 116 -6.21 11.03 2.88
N VAL A 117 -6.28 9.88 3.56
CA VAL A 117 -5.68 8.64 3.08
C VAL A 117 -6.46 8.12 1.87
N HIS A 118 -7.79 8.07 1.98
CA HIS A 118 -8.69 7.69 0.90
C HIS A 118 -8.44 8.52 -0.37
N ASP A 119 -8.41 9.85 -0.23
CA ASP A 119 -8.18 10.79 -1.33
C ASP A 119 -6.82 10.58 -2.02
N LYS A 120 -5.77 10.32 -1.24
CA LYS A 120 -4.43 10.06 -1.79
C LYS A 120 -4.38 8.76 -2.58
N ILE A 121 -5.00 7.70 -2.07
CA ILE A 121 -5.11 6.40 -2.76
C ILE A 121 -5.92 6.59 -4.05
N HIS A 122 -7.10 7.21 -3.96
CA HIS A 122 -7.98 7.42 -5.09
C HIS A 122 -7.27 8.24 -6.19
N LYS A 123 -6.66 9.37 -5.83
CA LYS A 123 -5.92 10.23 -6.75
C LYS A 123 -4.73 9.52 -7.41
N PHE A 124 -4.03 8.68 -6.66
CA PHE A 124 -2.90 7.90 -7.19
C PHE A 124 -3.39 6.85 -8.21
N ASN A 125 -4.43 6.10 -7.86
CA ASN A 125 -5.02 5.06 -8.69
C ASN A 125 -5.63 5.58 -10.00
N LEU A 126 -6.02 6.86 -10.08
CA LEU A 126 -6.45 7.47 -11.34
C LEU A 126 -5.34 7.55 -12.39
N ASN A 127 -4.07 7.55 -11.97
CA ASN A 127 -2.92 7.82 -12.85
C ASN A 127 -1.85 6.71 -12.82
N SER A 128 -2.07 5.65 -12.04
CA SER A 128 -1.07 4.62 -11.77
C SER A 128 -1.70 3.24 -11.67
N ASN A 129 -0.94 2.23 -12.06
CA ASN A 129 -1.24 0.80 -11.84
C ASN A 129 -0.35 0.19 -10.75
N GLN A 130 0.39 1.02 -10.02
CA GLN A 130 1.24 0.62 -8.90
C GLN A 130 0.44 0.56 -7.61
N SER A 131 0.97 -0.17 -6.63
CA SER A 131 0.34 -0.30 -5.32
C SER A 131 0.69 0.87 -4.39
N THR A 132 -0.23 1.17 -3.47
CA THR A 132 0.00 2.09 -2.36
C THR A 132 0.36 1.29 -1.10
N LEU A 133 1.35 1.76 -0.34
CA LEU A 133 1.70 1.23 0.97
C LEU A 133 1.53 2.33 2.03
N ILE A 134 0.85 1.98 3.12
CA ILE A 134 0.49 2.88 4.21
C ILE A 134 1.13 2.33 5.47
N ALA A 135 1.91 3.16 6.17
CA ALA A 135 2.47 2.80 7.47
C ALA A 135 1.85 3.68 8.55
N TRP A 136 1.29 3.06 9.59
CA TRP A 136 0.54 3.76 10.62
C TRP A 136 0.94 3.32 12.03
N GLY A 137 0.51 4.10 13.03
CA GLY A 137 0.55 3.67 14.42
C GLY A 137 -0.33 2.44 14.60
N ALA A 138 0.15 1.43 15.30
CA ALA A 138 -0.63 0.25 15.63
C ALA A 138 -1.90 0.67 16.38
N SER A 139 -1.78 1.50 17.42
CA SER A 139 -2.94 1.91 18.24
C SER A 139 -4.01 2.67 17.46
N ASP A 140 -3.61 3.29 16.36
CA ASP A 140 -4.46 4.19 15.57
C ASP A 140 -4.92 3.52 14.25
N MET A 141 -4.73 2.19 14.12
CA MET A 141 -5.09 1.46 12.90
C MET A 141 -6.59 1.30 12.72
N ASP A 142 -7.36 1.22 13.80
CA ASP A 142 -8.82 1.10 13.77
C ASP A 142 -9.42 2.35 13.11
N ASP A 143 -9.10 3.53 13.66
CA ASP A 143 -9.43 4.83 13.09
C ASP A 143 -9.00 4.96 11.61
N LEU A 144 -7.82 4.43 11.26
CA LEU A 144 -7.35 4.45 9.87
C LEU A 144 -8.21 3.60 8.96
N VAL A 145 -8.61 2.39 9.38
CA VAL A 145 -9.40 1.46 8.58
C VAL A 145 -10.79 2.05 8.31
N GLU A 146 -11.41 2.63 9.35
CA GLU A 146 -12.68 3.34 9.22
C GLU A 146 -12.57 4.53 8.25
N ASN A 147 -11.59 5.42 8.48
CA ASN A 147 -11.43 6.64 7.71
C ASN A 147 -10.96 6.41 6.26
N ALA A 148 -10.25 5.31 5.99
CA ALA A 148 -9.82 4.98 4.64
C ALA A 148 -10.94 4.34 3.78
N ASP A 149 -12.14 4.14 4.34
CA ASP A 149 -13.28 3.44 3.70
C ASP A 149 -12.87 2.03 3.24
N ILE A 150 -12.16 1.30 4.12
CA ILE A 150 -11.70 -0.05 3.85
C ILE A 150 -12.80 -1.02 4.26
N ASN A 151 -13.08 -1.98 3.37
CA ASN A 151 -13.98 -3.07 3.72
C ASN A 151 -13.30 -3.95 4.79
N ASP A 152 -13.75 -3.81 6.03
CA ASP A 152 -13.32 -4.56 7.21
C ASP A 152 -13.85 -6.00 7.25
N ASN A 153 -14.73 -6.40 6.33
CA ASN A 153 -15.28 -7.75 6.28
C ASN A 153 -14.16 -8.81 6.19
N GLY A 154 -13.90 -9.50 7.30
CA GLY A 154 -12.86 -10.52 7.45
C GLY A 154 -11.60 -10.05 8.19
N LEU A 155 -11.59 -8.84 8.74
CA LEU A 155 -10.61 -8.39 9.73
C LEU A 155 -10.97 -8.95 11.11
N ASP A 156 -9.93 -9.24 11.88
CA ASP A 156 -10.04 -9.47 13.32
C ASP A 156 -9.71 -8.15 14.01
N GLU A 157 -10.74 -7.36 14.30
CA GLU A 157 -10.62 -6.03 14.93
C GLU A 157 -9.88 -6.10 16.26
N ASP A 158 -9.99 -7.23 16.99
CA ASP A 158 -9.29 -7.43 18.26
C ASP A 158 -7.75 -7.49 18.07
N LEU A 159 -7.26 -7.77 16.85
CA LEU A 159 -5.83 -7.80 16.53
C LEU A 159 -5.30 -6.45 16.00
N LEU A 160 -6.19 -5.54 15.60
CA LEU A 160 -5.81 -4.20 15.21
C LEU A 160 -5.22 -3.48 16.44
N GLY A 161 -4.02 -2.94 16.27
CA GLY A 161 -3.30 -2.22 17.33
C GLY A 161 -2.62 -3.03 18.42
N LEU A 162 -2.68 -4.36 18.37
CA LEU A 162 -1.91 -5.20 19.30
C LEU A 162 -0.53 -5.60 18.75
N HIS A 163 -0.38 -5.62 17.43
CA HIS A 163 0.73 -6.27 16.75
C HIS A 163 1.61 -5.28 15.96
N SER A 164 2.92 -5.29 16.22
CA SER A 164 3.92 -4.51 15.46
C SER A 164 4.35 -5.18 14.14
N ASP A 165 3.74 -6.31 13.81
CA ASP A 165 4.07 -7.15 12.64
C ASP A 165 2.90 -7.33 11.68
N LEU A 166 1.87 -6.49 11.79
CA LEU A 166 0.62 -6.62 11.04
C LEU A 166 0.73 -6.07 9.61
N ILE A 167 0.17 -6.81 8.65
CA ILE A 167 -0.14 -6.35 7.29
C ILE A 167 -1.62 -6.56 7.01
N LEU A 168 -2.29 -5.50 6.56
CA LEU A 168 -3.59 -5.60 5.90
C LEU A 168 -3.38 -5.47 4.39
N ILE A 169 -3.90 -6.45 3.64
CA ILE A 169 -3.85 -6.48 2.18
C ILE A 169 -5.26 -6.22 1.66
N ILE A 170 -5.47 -5.08 1.03
CA ILE A 170 -6.77 -4.67 0.52
C ILE A 170 -6.79 -4.85 -0.99
N ASN A 171 -7.70 -5.69 -1.48
CA ASN A 171 -7.84 -5.99 -2.90
C ASN A 171 -9.30 -6.25 -3.28
N GLY A 172 -9.86 -5.39 -4.14
CA GLY A 172 -11.17 -5.64 -4.76
C GLY A 172 -12.31 -5.83 -3.76
N GLY A 173 -12.29 -5.09 -2.65
CA GLY A 173 -13.30 -5.19 -1.59
C GLY A 173 -13.11 -6.37 -0.64
N LYS A 174 -11.94 -7.01 -0.63
CA LYS A 174 -11.55 -7.98 0.38
C LYS A 174 -10.32 -7.49 1.13
N THR A 175 -10.30 -7.76 2.43
CA THR A 175 -9.15 -7.50 3.28
C THR A 175 -8.60 -8.82 3.80
N ILE A 176 -7.28 -8.99 3.70
CA ILE A 176 -6.58 -10.18 4.20
C ILE A 176 -5.54 -9.69 5.20
N GLN A 177 -5.56 -10.29 6.38
CA GLN A 177 -4.56 -10.08 7.42
C GLN A 177 -3.37 -11.03 7.26
N SER A 178 -2.15 -10.52 7.49
CA SER A 178 -0.92 -11.31 7.45
C SER A 178 0.15 -10.69 8.35
N SER A 179 1.31 -11.36 8.47
CA SER A 179 2.47 -10.84 9.18
C SER A 179 3.53 -10.29 8.22
N MET A 180 4.46 -9.48 8.73
CA MET A 180 5.61 -8.96 7.96
C MET A 180 6.69 -9.99 7.62
N ASN A 181 6.41 -11.27 7.87
CA ASN A 181 7.26 -12.43 7.60
C ASN A 181 8.70 -12.28 8.10
N CYS A 182 8.87 -11.78 9.33
CA CYS A 182 10.16 -11.56 9.95
C CYS A 182 10.57 -12.74 10.84
N THR A 183 11.48 -13.57 10.32
CA THR A 183 11.87 -14.84 10.95
C THR A 183 12.37 -14.65 12.39
N GLY A 184 11.68 -15.30 13.33
CA GLY A 184 12.04 -15.35 14.74
C GLY A 184 11.60 -14.14 15.56
N ILE A 185 10.85 -13.20 14.99
CA ILE A 185 10.29 -12.06 15.73
C ILE A 185 8.80 -11.82 15.49
N ASP A 186 8.20 -12.37 14.43
CA ASP A 186 6.75 -12.31 14.22
C ASP A 186 5.98 -13.14 15.23
N GLY A 187 4.84 -12.60 15.65
CA GLY A 187 3.83 -13.31 16.43
C GLY A 187 2.84 -14.05 15.52
N PRO A 188 1.87 -14.77 16.10
CA PRO A 188 0.68 -15.19 15.36
C PRO A 188 -0.02 -13.93 14.82
N ALA A 189 -0.31 -13.93 13.52
CA ALA A 189 -1.15 -12.93 12.86
C ALA A 189 -2.56 -13.44 12.63
#